data_AF-A0A6N7IH02-F1
#
_entry.id   AF-A0A6N7IH02-F1
#
_cell.length_a   1.000
_cell.length_b   1.000
_cell.length_c   1.000
_cell.angle_alpha   90.00
_cell.angle_beta   90.00
_cell.angle_gamma   90.00
#
_symmetry.space_group_name_H-M   'P 1'
#
loop_
_entity.id
_entity.type
_entity.pdbx_description
1 polymer ?
#
loop_
_entity_poly.entity_id
_entity_poly.type
_entity_poly.pdbx_seq_one_letter_code
_entity_poly.pdbx_strand_id
1 'polypeptide(L)'
;MHGDGFRADPATLQDVAGRLHRAADDLEGGASPPPPPEAGAVTAAVNAVLSLQAESLAGVVDGLGASGNAVSANRDAYVNTDQNQAGSLASVE
;
A
#
# COMPACT_ATOMS: atom_id res chain seq x y z
N MET A 1 32.31 6.08 -15.32
CA MET A 1 30.84 5.96 -15.46
C MET A 1 30.26 6.11 -14.07
N HIS A 2 29.80 7.31 -13.72
CA HIS A 2 29.12 7.57 -12.45
C HIS A 2 27.75 6.91 -12.53
N GLY A 3 27.52 5.88 -11.72
CA GLY A 3 26.18 5.37 -11.51
C GLY A 3 25.46 6.40 -10.65
N ASP A 4 24.55 7.15 -11.25
CA ASP A 4 23.63 8.02 -10.53
C ASP A 4 22.67 7.12 -9.75
N GLY A 5 23.16 6.59 -8.62
CA GLY A 5 22.40 5.71 -7.76
C GLY A 5 21.20 6.48 -7.22
N PHE A 6 20.00 6.02 -7.53
CA PHE A 6 18.78 6.53 -6.90
C PHE A 6 18.90 6.34 -5.38
N ARG A 7 19.19 7.43 -4.67
CA ARG A 7 19.25 7.48 -3.21
C ARG A 7 17.87 7.81 -2.68
N ALA A 8 17.06 6.78 -2.42
CA ALA A 8 15.82 6.94 -1.68
C ALA A 8 16.14 6.87 -0.19
N ASP A 9 15.77 7.90 0.57
CA ASP A 9 15.92 7.88 2.03
C ASP A 9 15.02 6.77 2.63
N PRO A 10 15.59 5.81 3.38
CA PRO A 10 14.82 4.72 3.97
C PRO A 10 13.70 5.19 4.90
N ALA A 11 13.88 6.32 5.60
CA ALA A 11 12.83 6.87 6.45
C ALA A 11 11.64 7.41 5.64
N THR A 12 11.92 8.03 4.49
CA THR A 12 10.88 8.44 3.53
C THR A 12 10.10 7.25 2.99
N LEU A 13 10.77 6.14 2.63
CA LEU A 13 10.08 4.92 2.17
C LEU A 13 9.19 4.32 3.27
N GLN A 14 9.67 4.33 4.52
CA GLN A 14 8.90 3.88 5.68
C GLN A 14 7.64 4.73 5.89
N ASP A 15 7.73 6.07 5.76
CA ASP A 15 6.56 6.94 5.89
C ASP A 15 5.53 6.69 4.78
N VAL A 16 5.98 6.51 3.54
CA VAL A 16 5.09 6.18 2.41
C VAL A 16 4.38 4.84 2.65
N ALA A 17 5.10 3.79 3.03
CA ALA A 17 4.49 2.50 3.35
C ALA A 17 3.47 2.63 4.50
N GLY A 18 3.83 3.35 5.57
CA GLY A 18 2.94 3.58 6.71
C GLY A 18 1.68 4.36 6.35
N ARG A 19 1.74 5.32 5.41
CA ARG A 19 0.57 6.03 4.90
C ARG A 19 -0.35 5.13 4.08
N LEU A 20 0.21 4.26 3.25
CA LEU A 20 -0.55 3.31 2.43
C LEU A 20 -1.30 2.30 3.30
N HIS A 21 -0.64 1.76 4.33
CA HIS A 21 -1.29 0.86 5.28
C HIS A 21 -2.40 1.55 6.08
N ARG A 22 -2.15 2.74 6.64
CA ARG A 22 -3.19 3.49 7.36
C ARG A 22 -4.39 3.81 6.47
N ALA A 23 -4.16 4.15 5.20
CA ALA A 23 -5.24 4.39 4.25
C ALA A 23 -6.06 3.11 3.96
N ALA A 24 -5.41 1.95 3.91
CA ALA A 24 -6.09 0.66 3.78
C ALA A 24 -6.93 0.35 5.03
N ASP A 25 -6.35 0.51 6.22
CA ASP A 25 -7.03 0.29 7.50
C ASP A 25 -8.24 1.23 7.69
N ASP A 26 -8.08 2.51 7.32
CA ASP A 26 -9.16 3.51 7.39
C ASP A 26 -10.32 3.18 6.43
N LEU A 27 -10.02 2.60 5.26
CA LEU A 27 -11.02 2.16 4.30
C LEU A 27 -11.73 0.87 4.75
N GLU A 28 -11.03 -0.03 5.44
CA GLU A 28 -11.60 -1.26 5.99
C GLU A 28 -12.42 -1.01 7.27
N GLY A 29 -11.97 -0.07 8.11
CA GLY A 29 -12.57 0.27 9.40
C GLY A 29 -13.87 1.08 9.35
N GLY A 30 -14.50 1.21 8.18
CA GLY A 30 -15.74 1.97 8.01
C GLY A 30 -16.88 1.53 8.95
N ALA A 31 -17.76 2.48 9.29
CA ALA A 31 -18.94 2.23 10.13
C ALA A 31 -19.77 1.04 9.62
N SER A 32 -20.48 0.35 10.53
CA SER A 32 -21.33 -0.80 10.17
C SER A 32 -22.18 -0.50 8.94
N PRO A 33 -22.24 -1.42 7.97
CA PRO A 33 -22.94 -1.16 6.72
C PRO A 33 -24.40 -0.80 7.02
N PRO A 34 -24.94 0.25 6.39
CA PRO A 34 -26.34 0.60 6.54
C PRO A 34 -27.23 -0.57 6.08
N PRO A 35 -28.48 -0.67 6.56
CA PRO A 35 -29.42 -1.67 6.08
C PRO A 35 -29.57 -1.58 4.55
N PRO A 36 -29.88 -2.70 3.87
CA PRO A 36 -30.02 -2.73 2.42
C PRO A 36 -31.02 -1.66 1.94
N PRO A 37 -30.69 -0.90 0.88
CA PRO A 37 -31.59 0.12 0.39
C PRO A 37 -32.83 -0.51 -0.25
N GLU A 38 -34.00 -0.07 0.20
CA GLU A 38 -35.28 -0.45 -0.38
C GLU A 38 -35.76 0.65 -1.33
N ALA A 39 -35.61 0.41 -2.64
CA ALA A 39 -35.97 1.36 -3.70
C ALA A 39 -37.16 0.87 -4.55
N GLY A 40 -37.97 -0.05 -4.03
CA GLY A 40 -39.09 -0.65 -4.76
C GLY A 40 -38.64 -1.39 -6.02
N ALA A 41 -39.22 -1.05 -7.18
CA ALA A 41 -38.95 -1.72 -8.46
C ALA A 41 -37.48 -1.67 -8.92
N VAL A 42 -36.69 -0.68 -8.44
CA VAL A 42 -35.28 -0.55 -8.80
C VAL A 42 -34.31 -1.10 -7.74
N THR A 43 -34.82 -1.70 -6.65
CA THR A 43 -34.01 -2.25 -5.56
C THR A 43 -32.90 -3.18 -6.05
N ALA A 44 -33.21 -4.06 -7.01
CA ALA A 44 -32.23 -4.98 -7.59
C ALA A 44 -31.10 -4.25 -8.32
N ALA A 45 -31.42 -3.20 -9.09
CA ALA A 45 -30.44 -2.42 -9.82
C ALA A 45 -29.55 -1.58 -8.88
N VAL A 46 -30.14 -0.98 -7.85
CA VAL A 46 -29.41 -0.23 -6.83
C VAL A 46 -28.44 -1.13 -6.06
N ASN A 47 -28.90 -2.31 -5.65
CA ASN A 47 -28.06 -3.28 -4.95
C ASN A 47 -26.91 -3.79 -5.84
N ALA A 48 -27.16 -4.03 -7.13
CA ALA A 48 -26.11 -4.46 -8.06
C ALA A 48 -25.00 -3.40 -8.21
N VAL A 49 -25.35 -2.12 -8.31
CA VAL A 49 -24.37 -1.03 -8.38
C VAL A 49 -23.58 -0.92 -7.08
N LEU A 50 -24.24 -1.04 -5.93
CA LEU A 50 -23.58 -1.01 -4.63
C LEU A 50 -22.62 -2.19 -4.43
N SER A 51 -23.00 -3.40 -4.85
CA SER A 51 -22.11 -4.56 -4.82
C SER A 51 -20.87 -4.32 -5.69
N LEU A 52 -21.04 -3.84 -6.92
CA LEU A 52 -19.90 -3.53 -7.80
C LEU A 52 -18.99 -2.45 -7.21
N GLN A 53 -19.57 -1.44 -6.56
CA GLN A 53 -18.82 -0.40 -5.89
C GLN A 53 -18.02 -0.96 -4.70
N ALA A 54 -18.63 -1.83 -3.89
CA ALA A 54 -17.96 -2.48 -2.76
C ALA A 54 -16.79 -3.38 -3.22
N GLU A 55 -16.98 -4.15 -4.29
CA GLU A 55 -15.92 -4.97 -4.90
C GLU A 55 -14.75 -4.11 -5.41
N SER A 56 -15.06 -2.98 -6.06
CA SER A 56 -14.04 -2.03 -6.53
C SER A 56 -13.24 -1.43 -5.37
N LEU A 57 -13.91 -1.04 -4.28
CA LEU A 57 -13.26 -0.53 -3.08
C LEU A 57 -12.37 -1.57 -2.41
N ALA A 58 -12.80 -2.83 -2.32
CA ALA A 58 -11.98 -3.91 -1.81
C ALA A 58 -10.67 -4.07 -2.61
N GLY A 59 -10.75 -4.01 -3.94
CA GLY A 59 -9.57 -4.06 -4.80
C GLY A 59 -8.61 -2.88 -4.60
N VAL A 60 -9.13 -1.68 -4.28
CA VAL A 60 -8.30 -0.52 -3.93
C VAL A 60 -7.57 -0.74 -2.60
N VAL A 61 -8.27 -1.24 -1.57
CA VAL A 61 -7.68 -1.55 -0.26
C VAL A 61 -6.55 -2.56 -0.40
N ASP A 62 -6.79 -3.65 -1.12
CA ASP A 62 -5.78 -4.67 -1.41
C ASP A 62 -4.57 -4.09 -2.16
N GLY A 63 -4.83 -3.23 -3.15
CA GLY A 63 -3.78 -2.57 -3.92
C GLY A 63 -2.90 -1.63 -3.08
N LEU A 64 -3.50 -0.91 -2.13
CA LEU A 64 -2.78 -0.05 -1.18
C LEU A 64 -1.91 -0.88 -0.25
N GLY A 65 -2.45 -1.98 0.30
CA GLY A 65 -1.69 -2.92 1.13
C GLY A 65 -0.51 -3.54 0.39
N ALA A 66 -0.73 -4.01 -0.84
CA ALA A 66 0.32 -4.57 -1.69
C ALA A 66 1.41 -3.55 -2.02
N SER A 67 1.02 -2.30 -2.29
CA SER A 67 1.97 -1.21 -2.55
C SER A 67 2.79 -0.87 -1.31
N GLY A 68 2.18 -0.85 -0.12
CA GLY A 68 2.88 -0.68 1.16
C GLY A 68 3.93 -1.75 1.38
N ASN A 69 3.56 -3.02 1.17
CA ASN A 69 4.47 -4.17 1.26
C ASN A 69 5.64 -4.05 0.28
N ALA A 70 5.37 -3.66 -0.97
CA ALA A 70 6.42 -3.48 -1.98
C ALA A 70 7.40 -2.36 -1.60
N VAL A 71 6.91 -1.24 -1.07
CA VAL A 71 7.76 -0.13 -0.60
C VAL A 71 8.63 -0.58 0.59
N SER A 72 8.05 -1.30 1.54
CA SER A 72 8.81 -1.84 2.69
C SER A 72 9.89 -2.82 2.24
N ALA A 73 9.57 -3.74 1.33
CA ALA A 73 10.54 -4.70 0.80
C ALA A 73 11.71 -4.00 0.06
N ASN A 74 11.41 -2.95 -0.72
CA ASN A 74 12.44 -2.14 -1.37
C ASN A 74 13.31 -1.39 -0.38
N ARG A 75 12.75 -0.87 0.72
CA ARG A 75 13.51 -0.25 1.82
C ARG A 75 14.52 -1.24 2.40
N ASP A 76 14.10 -2.46 2.69
CA ASP A 76 14.96 -3.48 3.28
C ASP A 76 16.06 -3.91 2.31
N ALA A 77 15.75 -4.07 1.02
CA ALA A 77 16.74 -4.33 -0.01
C ALA A 77 17.78 -3.19 -0.13
N TYR A 78 17.34 -1.94 -0.02
CA TYR A 78 18.22 -0.77 -0.07
C TYR A 78 19.19 -0.76 1.12
N VAL A 79 18.67 -0.90 2.34
CA VAL A 79 19.48 -0.91 3.57
C VAL A 79 20.48 -2.06 3.57
N ASN A 80 20.05 -3.27 3.17
CA ASN A 80 20.93 -4.43 3.11
C ASN A 80 22.05 -4.24 2.08
N THR A 81 21.75 -3.66 0.93
CA THR A 81 22.76 -3.37 -0.10
C THR A 81 23.78 -2.35 0.39
N ASP A 82 23.33 -1.26 1.02
CA ASP A 82 24.20 -0.21 1.55
C ASP A 82 25.12 -0.75 2.67
N GLN A 83 24.59 -1.54 3.59
CA GLN A 83 25.37 -2.18 4.67
C GLN A 83 26.41 -3.17 4.12
N ASN A 84 26.06 -3.99 3.13
CA ASN A 84 26.98 -4.94 2.52
C ASN A 84 28.12 -4.23 1.78
N GLN A 85 27.83 -3.11 1.12
CA GLN A 85 28.86 -2.30 0.47
C GLN A 85 29.77 -1.62 1.50
N ALA A 86 29.22 -1.06 2.57
CA ALA A 86 30.00 -0.47 3.66
C ALA A 86 30.94 -1.50 4.31
N GLY A 87 30.46 -2.72 4.59
CA GLY A 87 31.28 -3.81 5.12
C GLY A 87 32.39 -4.27 4.16
N SER A 88 32.10 -4.29 2.85
CA SER A 88 33.11 -4.62 1.84
C SER A 88 34.20 -3.56 1.70
N LEU A 89 33.89 -2.29 1.92
CA LEU A 89 34.88 -1.21 1.90
C LEU A 89 35.75 -1.22 3.18
N ALA A 90 35.13 -1.44 4.33
CA ALA A 90 35.84 -1.53 5.61
C ALA A 90 36.76 -2.76 5.74
N SER A 91 36.57 -3.79 4.90
CA SER A 91 37.39 -5.00 4.89
C SER A 91 38.58 -4.91 3.91
N VAL A 92 38.68 -3.83 3.13
CA VAL A 92 39.74 -3.60 2.13
C VAL A 92 40.79 -2.59 2.62
N GLU A 93 40.50 -1.85 3.70
CA GLU A 93 41.46 -1.05 4.47
C GLU A 93 42.20 -1.89 5.54
#